data_AF-A0A442HK04-F1
#
_entry.id   AF-A0A442HK04-F1
#
_cell.length_a   1.000
_cell.length_b   1.000
_cell.length_c   1.000
_cell.angle_alpha   90.00
_cell.angle_beta   90.00
_cell.angle_gamma   90.00
#
_symmetry.space_group_name_H-M   'P 1'
#
loop_
_entity.id
_entity.type
_entity.pdbx_description
1 polymer ?
#
loop_
_entity_poly.entity_id
_entity_poly.type
_entity_poly.pdbx_seq_one_letter_code
_entity_poly.pdbx_strand_id
1 'polypeptide(L)' 'MKKMQLREAKASLSALVEAAEKGEPTIITKHGKPAAAVVPIEGARKLYPDRNDDFIDFLLTYPGGIELERNQSTLRDYDF' A
#
# COMPACT_ATOMS: atom_id res chain seq x y z
N MET A 1 19.19 5.87 -9.38
CA MET A 1 17.97 6.70 -9.32
C MET A 1 18.30 8.11 -9.73
N LYS A 2 17.63 8.62 -10.78
CA LYS A 2 17.76 10.01 -11.22
C LYS A 2 17.24 10.95 -10.12
N LYS A 3 17.80 12.15 -10.00
CA LYS A 3 17.29 13.20 -9.10
C LYS A 3 16.83 14.39 -9.92
N MET A 4 15.73 15.02 -9.53
CA MET A 4 15.15 16.17 -10.22
C MET A 4 14.61 17.17 -9.20
N GLN A 5 14.69 18.47 -9.48
CA GLN A 5 14.07 19.48 -8.62
C GLN A 5 12.55 19.52 -8.84
N LEU A 6 11.80 19.82 -7.78
CA LEU A 6 10.33 19.86 -7.81
C LEU A 6 9.76 20.73 -8.95
N ARG A 7 10.42 21.85 -9.26
CA ARG A 7 10.02 22.75 -10.35
C ARG A 7 10.10 22.07 -11.72
N GLU A 8 11.17 21.33 -11.99
CA GLU A 8 11.35 20.59 -13.24
C GLU A 8 10.39 19.40 -13.30
N ALA A 9 10.25 18.67 -12.19
CA ALA A 9 9.33 17.54 -12.09
C ALA A 9 7.88 17.92 -12.40
N LYS A 10 7.44 19.13 -11.98
CA LYS A 10 6.10 19.65 -12.33
C LYS A 10 5.92 19.84 -13.83
N ALA A 11 6.96 20.31 -14.53
CA ALA A 11 6.91 20.57 -15.97
C ALA A 11 7.04 19.29 -16.81
N SER A 12 7.71 18.26 -16.29
CA SER A 12 8.00 17.01 -17.00
C SER A 12 7.34 15.78 -16.37
N LEU A 13 6.19 15.94 -15.69
CA LEU A 13 5.57 14.85 -14.93
C LEU A 13 5.24 13.63 -15.81
N SER A 14 4.69 13.85 -17.00
CA SER A 14 4.37 12.76 -17.94
C SER A 14 5.59 11.90 -18.27
N ALA A 15 6.74 12.55 -18.56
CA ALA A 15 7.99 11.84 -18.83
C ALA A 15 8.54 11.09 -17.60
N LEU A 16 8.29 11.60 -16.39
CA LEU A 16 8.65 10.88 -15.16
C LEU A 16 7.79 9.62 -14.95
N VAL A 17 6.50 9.69 -15.32
CA VAL A 17 5.60 8.53 -15.27
C VAL A 17 6.02 7.48 -16.29
N GLU A 18 6.29 7.88 -17.55
CA GLU A 18 6.79 6.95 -18.57
C GLU A 18 8.12 6.29 -18.17
N ALA A 19 9.04 7.04 -17.55
CA ALA A 19 10.28 6.48 -17.03
C ALA A 19 10.00 5.45 -15.92
N ALA A 20 9.08 5.75 -15.00
CA ALA A 20 8.68 4.82 -13.95
C ALA A 20 7.99 3.56 -14.51
N GLU A 21 7.17 3.66 -15.55
CA GLU A 21 6.59 2.49 -16.25
C GLU A 21 7.67 1.59 -16.86
N LYS A 22 8.79 2.17 -17.30
CA LYS A 22 9.96 1.44 -17.81
C LYS A 22 10.88 0.89 -16.71
N GLY A 23 10.53 1.05 -15.44
CA GLY A 23 11.38 0.59 -14.33
C GLY A 23 12.47 1.57 -13.91
N GLU A 24 12.40 2.84 -14.34
CA GLU A 24 13.40 3.87 -14.05
C GLU A 24 12.93 4.87 -12.98
N PRO A 25 13.17 4.60 -11.68
CA PRO A 25 12.72 5.47 -10.60
C PRO A 25 13.49 6.80 -10.54
N THR A 26 12.74 7.87 -10.24
CA THR A 26 13.26 9.24 -10.10
C THR A 26 12.91 9.84 -8.74
N ILE A 27 13.90 10.40 -8.06
CA ILE A 27 13.75 11.12 -6.79
C ILE A 27 13.46 12.60 -7.10
N ILE A 28 12.38 13.12 -6.52
CA ILE A 28 12.04 14.54 -6.53
C ILE A 28 12.65 15.19 -5.29
N THR A 29 13.36 16.30 -5.51
CA THR A 29 13.98 17.11 -4.46
C THR A 29 13.24 18.43 -4.29
N LYS A 30 13.14 18.91 -3.05
CA LYS A 30 12.61 20.22 -2.69
C LYS A 30 13.68 20.96 -1.89
N HIS A 31 14.12 22.12 -2.40
CA HIS A 31 15.26 22.87 -1.84
C HIS A 31 16.53 22.00 -1.69
N GLY A 32 16.80 21.14 -2.69
CA GLY A 32 17.98 20.27 -2.70
C GLY A 32 17.90 19.03 -1.82
N LYS A 33 16.83 18.85 -1.02
CA LYS A 33 16.62 17.67 -0.19
C LYS A 33 15.65 16.69 -0.86
N PRO A 34 15.89 15.36 -0.80
CA PRO A 34 14.91 14.37 -1.25
C PRO A 34 13.56 14.57 -0.54
N ALA A 35 12.48 14.61 -1.31
CA ALA A 35 11.14 14.86 -0.79
C ALA A 35 10.14 13.77 -1.20
N ALA A 36 10.24 13.26 -2.42
CA ALA A 36 9.38 12.20 -2.94
C ALA A 36 10.13 11.38 -4.01
N ALA A 37 9.53 10.28 -4.46
CA ALA A 37 10.02 9.54 -5.61
C ALA A 37 8.84 9.11 -6.50
N VAL A 38 9.07 9.09 -7.82
CA VAL A 38 8.19 8.45 -8.79
C VAL A 38 8.80 7.09 -9.10
N VAL A 39 8.02 6.04 -8.89
CA VAL A 39 8.44 4.63 -8.96
C VAL A 39 7.37 3.81 -9.69
N PRO A 40 7.72 2.64 -10.25
CA PRO A 40 6.72 1.74 -10.82
C PRO A 40 5.66 1.36 -9.78
N ILE A 41 4.40 1.23 -10.20
CA ILE A 41 3.29 0.90 -9.30
C ILE A 41 3.48 -0.45 -8.59
N GLU A 42 4.07 -1.43 -9.26
CA GLU A 42 4.39 -2.73 -8.66
C GLU A 42 5.39 -2.62 -7.51
N GLY A 43 6.38 -1.74 -7.65
CA GLY A 43 7.32 -1.43 -6.59
C GLY A 43 6.65 -0.71 -5.42
N ALA A 44 5.78 0.25 -5.73
CA ALA A 44 4.99 0.97 -4.73
C ALA A 44 4.09 0.02 -3.93
N ARG A 45 3.33 -0.88 -4.58
CA ARG A 45 2.44 -1.85 -3.92
C ARG A 45 3.17 -2.83 -3.01
N LYS A 46 4.42 -3.19 -3.30
CA LYS A 46 5.22 -4.03 -2.40
C LYS A 46 5.64 -3.30 -1.13
N LEU A 47 5.95 -2.00 -1.24
CA LEU A 47 6.38 -1.18 -0.11
C LEU A 47 5.21 -0.64 0.72
N TYR A 48 4.13 -0.30 0.02
CA TYR A 48 2.88 0.23 0.56
C TYR A 48 1.76 -0.66 0.03
N PRO A 49 1.59 -1.87 0.60
CA PRO A 49 0.47 -2.71 0.22
C PRO A 49 -0.82 -1.94 0.45
N ASP A 50 -1.71 -2.01 -0.54
CA ASP A 50 -3.08 -1.49 -0.43
C ASP A 50 -3.77 -2.30 0.67
N ARG A 51 -3.67 -1.86 1.93
CA ARG A 51 -4.45 -2.42 3.04
C ARG A 51 -5.87 -1.88 2.94
N ASN A 52 -6.57 -2.27 1.89
CA ASN A 52 -8.03 -2.33 1.87
C ASN A 52 -8.46 -3.73 2.33
N ASP A 53 -7.83 -4.23 3.40
CA ASP A 53 -8.32 -5.41 4.08
C ASP A 53 -9.51 -4.93 4.92
N ASP A 54 -10.62 -4.63 4.25
CA ASP A 54 -11.89 -4.54 4.94
C ASP A 54 -12.01 -5.87 5.69
N PHE A 55 -12.20 -5.79 7.01
CA PHE A 55 -12.17 -6.96 7.87
C PHE A 55 -13.11 -8.07 7.35
N ILE A 56 -14.21 -7.66 6.72
CA ILE A 56 -15.17 -8.53 6.03
C ILE A 56 -14.51 -9.26 4.85
N ASP A 57 -13.83 -8.56 3.93
CA ASP A 57 -13.15 -9.17 2.78
C ASP A 57 -12.11 -10.18 3.23
N PHE A 58 -11.34 -9.86 4.28
CA PHE A 58 -10.42 -10.80 4.89
C PHE A 58 -11.13 -12.06 5.41
N LEU A 59 -12.23 -11.92 6.15
CA LEU A 59 -13.02 -13.07 6.63
C LEU A 59 -13.61 -13.90 5.48
N LEU A 60 -13.99 -13.26 4.37
CA LEU A 60 -14.51 -13.94 3.18
C LEU A 60 -13.44 -14.74 2.42
N THR A 61 -12.14 -14.46 2.61
CA THR A 61 -11.06 -15.27 2.02
C THR A 61 -10.88 -16.65 2.65
N TYR A 62 -11.59 -16.93 3.75
CA TYR A 62 -11.48 -18.21 4.45
C TYR A 62 -11.88 -19.38 3.52
N PRO A 63 -10.98 -20.32 3.21
CA PRO A 63 -11.20 -21.38 2.22
C PRO A 63 -12.18 -22.48 2.69
N GLY A 64 -12.78 -22.34 3.87
CA GLY A 64 -13.52 -23.41 4.53
C GLY A 64 -12.60 -24.52 5.06
N GLY A 65 -13.19 -25.67 5.38
CA GLY A 65 -12.45 -26.90 5.69
C GLY A 65 -12.17 -27.18 7.17
N ILE A 66 -12.47 -26.23 8.07
CA ILE A 66 -12.48 -26.50 9.51
C ILE A 66 -13.94 -26.61 9.97
N GLU A 67 -14.29 -27.77 10.51
CA GLU A 67 -15.56 -28.01 11.18
C GLU A 67 -15.43 -27.49 12.61
N LEU A 68 -15.97 -26.31 12.87
CA LEU A 68 -15.92 -25.66 14.17
C LEU A 68 -17.22 -25.96 14.93
N GLU A 69 -17.09 -26.61 16.09
CA GLU A 69 -18.23 -26.73 17.01
C GLU A 69 -18.48 -25.40 17.71
N ARG A 70 -19.73 -24.95 17.70
CA ARG A 70 -20.13 -23.75 18.44
C ARG A 70 -20.03 -24.04 19.94
N ASN A 71 -19.16 -23.29 20.63
CA ASN A 71 -19.12 -23.36 22.09
C ASN A 71 -20.46 -22.86 22.68
N GLN A 72 -21.14 -23.75 23.41
CA GLN A 72 -22.43 -23.49 24.07
C GLN A 72 -22.26 -23.02 25.52
N SER A 73 -21.03 -22.86 26.01
CA SER A 73 -20.80 -22.38 27.37
C SER A 73 -21.41 -21.00 27.56
N THR A 74 -22.10 -20.80 28.66
CA THR A 74 -22.55 -19.48 29.08
C THR A 74 -21.33 -18.57 29.35
N LEU A 75 -21.51 -17.27 29.12
CA LEU A 75 -20.54 -16.28 29.61
C LEU A 75 -20.49 -16.32 31.14
N ARG A 76 -19.45 -15.70 31.71
CA ARG A 76 -19.28 -15.60 33.16
C ARG A 76 -20.58 -15.16 33.83
N ASP A 77 -20.96 -15.87 34.89
CA ASP A 77 -22.10 -15.49 35.73
C ASP A 77 -21.90 -14.05 36.22
N TYR A 78 -22.98 -13.26 36.15
CA TYR A 78 -23.00 -11.89 36.61
C TYR A 78 -24.09 -11.75 37.69
N ASP A 79 -23.70 -11.26 38.85
CA ASP A 79 -24.63 -10.93 39.93
C ASP A 79 -25.20 -9.52 39.67
N PHE A 80 -26.54 -9.39 39.75
CA PHE A 80 -27.25 -8.11 39.68
C PHE A 80 -27.29 -7.40 41.04
#